data_AF-A0A922F4B9-F1
#
_entry.id   AF-A0A922F4B9-F1
#
_cell.length_a   1.000
_cell.length_b   1.000
_cell.length_c   1.000
_cell.angle_alpha   90.00
_cell.angle_beta   90.00
_cell.angle_gamma   90.00
#
_symmetry.space_group_name_H-M   'P 1'
#
loop_
_entity.id
_entity.type
_entity.pdbx_description
1 polymer ?
#
loop_
_entity_poly.entity_id
_entity_poly.type
_entity_poly.pdbx_seq_one_letter_code
_entity_poly.pdbx_strand_id
1 'polypeptide(L)'
;MNSMLSGALILVLKQLDHPILYSLSPGTSVTPAMAKDVNGLVNMYRITGDDWDSWRDVAAHFDVTRDFSTASMIGAKGLLGKSWPDLDMLPLGWLTDPGSNEGPHRSCNLNPDEQRTQVTLWSMAKSPFMFGGDVRKLDESTYNAITNPTLLEINWFSSNNMEFPYVTGMRVHRTDESHSYQSRRYAIDVRTSDTQGLALTTCSNSEAIGWSTEALDEEFEKICWKEKFKRKNQAPFCVYKGEPLLASDEMMTYKQKYQGKLRLLSTDRRDFCLGASSNERLTAKEIKRGAFSPCRWETNQMWELNPNGTLVNGYSGLCATMKSVKAEVSSVGTRSWIATGSRGEIYVAFFNLNTRKTVISAKISDLAKALPSQTLNGASCEGREVWSGKDIGLTKQSISMAVNAHGCALFVLNCH
;
A
#
# COMPACT_ATOMS: atom_id res chain seq x y z
N MET A 1 -11.96 -8.05 -8.79
CA MET A 1 -11.72 -8.37 -10.21
C MET A 1 -12.85 -9.27 -10.71
N ASN A 2 -13.56 -8.89 -11.77
CA ASN A 2 -14.63 -9.70 -12.36
C ASN A 2 -14.29 -9.97 -13.83
N SER A 3 -13.87 -11.20 -14.14
CA SER A 3 -13.39 -11.60 -15.48
C SER A 3 -14.47 -11.53 -16.57
N MET A 4 -15.74 -11.71 -16.22
CA MET A 4 -16.84 -11.65 -17.20
C MET A 4 -17.04 -10.23 -17.73
N LEU A 5 -16.99 -9.22 -16.86
CA LEU A 5 -17.10 -7.82 -17.27
C LEU A 5 -15.89 -7.38 -18.12
N SER A 6 -14.68 -7.82 -17.74
CA SER A 6 -13.48 -7.57 -18.55
C SER A 6 -13.57 -8.18 -19.95
N GLY A 7 -14.11 -9.40 -20.07
CA GLY A 7 -14.27 -10.08 -21.36
C GLY A 7 -15.20 -9.33 -22.34
N ALA A 8 -16.32 -8.80 -21.86
CA ALA A 8 -17.25 -8.04 -22.70
C ALA A 8 -16.62 -6.73 -23.22
N LEU A 9 -15.88 -6.01 -22.37
CA LEU A 9 -15.25 -4.75 -22.78
C LEU A 9 -14.16 -4.98 -23.85
N ILE A 10 -13.42 -6.09 -23.78
CA ILE A 10 -12.40 -6.43 -24.81
C ILE A 10 -13.02 -6.57 -26.20
N LEU A 11 -14.23 -7.14 -26.30
CA LEU A 11 -14.91 -7.27 -27.59
C LEU A 11 -15.16 -5.89 -28.21
N VAL A 12 -15.52 -4.90 -27.39
CA VAL A 12 -15.68 -3.51 -27.81
C VAL A 12 -14.32 -2.90 -28.19
N LEU A 13 -13.30 -3.07 -27.36
CA LEU A 13 -11.96 -2.51 -27.62
C LEU A 13 -11.36 -3.03 -28.95
N LYS A 14 -11.63 -4.29 -29.31
CA LYS A 14 -11.19 -4.88 -30.58
C LYS A 14 -11.88 -4.33 -31.82
N GLN A 15 -13.03 -3.68 -31.66
CA GLN A 15 -13.79 -3.07 -32.77
C GLN A 15 -13.38 -1.62 -33.02
N LEU A 16 -12.54 -1.03 -32.18
CA LEU A 16 -12.06 0.33 -32.34
C LEU A 16 -10.82 0.34 -33.25
N ASP A 17 -10.76 1.30 -34.16
CA ASP A 17 -9.65 1.46 -35.11
C ASP A 17 -8.39 2.08 -34.49
N HIS A 18 -8.41 2.37 -33.18
CA HIS A 18 -7.29 2.97 -32.46
C HIS A 18 -6.98 2.19 -31.16
N PRO A 19 -5.70 1.95 -30.85
CA PRO A 19 -5.29 1.18 -29.68
C PRO A 19 -5.64 1.91 -28.38
N ILE A 20 -6.36 1.23 -27.49
CA ILE A 20 -6.68 1.73 -26.15
C ILE A 20 -6.05 0.81 -25.12
N LEU A 21 -5.24 1.38 -24.23
CA LEU A 21 -4.71 0.68 -23.06
C LEU A 21 -5.84 0.43 -22.05
N TYR A 22 -5.96 -0.81 -21.58
CA TYR A 22 -6.98 -1.19 -20.61
C TYR A 22 -6.37 -1.38 -19.22
N SER A 23 -6.71 -0.46 -18.30
CA SER A 23 -6.42 -0.55 -16.87
C SER A 23 -7.66 -1.01 -16.08
N LEU A 24 -7.48 -1.93 -15.14
CA LEU A 24 -8.54 -2.45 -14.27
C LEU A 24 -8.35 -2.01 -12.82
N SER A 25 -9.38 -1.40 -12.24
CA SER A 25 -9.43 -0.91 -10.85
C SER A 25 -10.82 -1.18 -10.24
N PRO A 26 -10.97 -1.33 -8.90
CA PRO A 26 -9.93 -1.33 -7.85
C PRO A 26 -9.36 -2.71 -7.52
N GLY A 27 -8.31 -2.73 -6.68
CA GLY A 27 -7.51 -3.92 -6.32
C GLY A 27 -7.63 -4.38 -4.86
N THR A 28 -8.83 -4.45 -4.29
CA THR A 28 -8.99 -4.82 -2.86
C THR A 28 -8.77 -6.32 -2.61
N SER A 29 -7.78 -6.68 -1.78
CA SER A 29 -7.46 -8.07 -1.39
C SER A 29 -7.17 -9.01 -2.57
N VAL A 30 -6.49 -8.52 -3.59
CA VAL A 30 -6.17 -9.29 -4.79
C VAL A 30 -5.09 -10.34 -4.47
N THR A 31 -5.28 -11.55 -5.00
CA THR A 31 -4.28 -12.62 -4.94
C THR A 31 -3.68 -12.88 -6.32
N PRO A 32 -2.49 -13.48 -6.41
CA PRO A 32 -1.94 -13.90 -7.70
C PRO A 32 -2.85 -14.86 -8.48
N ALA A 33 -3.65 -15.68 -7.80
CA ALA A 33 -4.63 -16.56 -8.45
C ALA A 33 -5.70 -15.75 -9.17
N MET A 34 -6.31 -14.77 -8.50
CA MET A 34 -7.30 -13.87 -9.13
C MET A 34 -6.71 -13.09 -10.30
N ALA A 35 -5.45 -12.66 -10.18
CA ALA A 35 -4.78 -11.91 -11.23
C ALA A 35 -4.51 -12.76 -12.48
N LYS A 36 -4.27 -14.07 -12.35
CA LYS A 36 -4.12 -14.99 -13.50
C LYS A 36 -5.39 -15.09 -14.34
N ASP A 37 -6.56 -14.88 -13.74
CA ASP A 37 -7.83 -14.93 -14.47
C ASP A 37 -8.07 -13.70 -15.35
N VAL A 38 -7.39 -12.57 -15.06
CA VAL A 38 -7.62 -11.29 -15.74
C VAL A 38 -6.40 -10.72 -16.47
N ASN A 39 -5.18 -11.14 -16.13
CA ASN A 39 -3.97 -10.55 -16.70
C ASN A 39 -3.93 -10.63 -18.24
N GLY A 40 -4.39 -11.73 -18.83
CA GLY A 40 -4.46 -11.91 -20.29
C GLY A 40 -5.47 -11.00 -20.99
N LEU A 41 -6.32 -10.31 -20.23
CA LEU A 41 -7.42 -9.50 -20.72
C LEU A 41 -7.16 -7.99 -20.64
N VAL A 42 -6.12 -7.57 -19.94
CA VAL A 42 -5.84 -6.16 -19.60
C VAL A 42 -4.36 -5.82 -19.84
N ASN A 43 -4.03 -4.54 -19.85
CA ASN A 43 -2.65 -4.05 -19.90
C ASN A 43 -2.08 -3.79 -18.51
N MET A 44 -2.94 -3.45 -17.55
CA MET A 44 -2.58 -3.33 -16.15
C MET A 44 -3.79 -3.57 -15.26
N TYR A 45 -3.55 -4.00 -14.02
CA TYR A 45 -4.60 -4.28 -13.05
C TYR A 45 -4.14 -3.95 -11.64
N ARG A 46 -4.97 -3.21 -10.90
CA ARG A 46 -4.63 -2.81 -9.53
C ARG A 46 -4.59 -4.03 -8.61
N ILE A 47 -3.51 -4.16 -7.82
CA ILE A 47 -3.30 -5.29 -6.89
C ILE A 47 -3.48 -4.92 -5.41
N THR A 48 -3.69 -3.64 -5.12
CA THR A 48 -3.94 -3.07 -3.79
C THR A 48 -5.18 -2.17 -3.80
N GLY A 49 -5.66 -1.74 -2.62
CA GLY A 49 -6.64 -0.65 -2.55
C GLY A 49 -5.97 0.70 -2.84
N ASP A 50 -6.68 1.82 -2.65
CA ASP A 50 -6.15 3.13 -3.04
C ASP A 50 -4.91 3.51 -2.24
N ASP A 51 -3.80 3.74 -2.93
CA ASP A 51 -2.57 4.20 -2.29
C ASP A 51 -2.66 5.69 -1.94
N TRP A 52 -2.24 6.02 -0.73
CA TRP A 52 -2.21 7.37 -0.20
C TRP A 52 -0.91 7.62 0.54
N ASP A 53 -0.69 8.87 0.93
CA ASP A 53 0.59 9.36 1.42
C ASP A 53 0.84 9.06 2.92
N SER A 54 0.55 7.83 3.34
CA SER A 54 0.89 7.32 4.67
C SER A 54 1.91 6.19 4.57
N TRP A 55 2.85 6.11 5.52
CA TRP A 55 3.82 5.00 5.55
C TRP A 55 3.14 3.62 5.56
N ARG A 56 1.96 3.54 6.17
CA ARG A 56 1.21 2.31 6.28
C ARG A 56 0.71 1.82 4.92
N ASP A 57 0.27 2.72 4.06
CA ASP A 57 -0.13 2.40 2.69
C ASP A 57 1.09 1.92 1.90
N VAL A 58 2.21 2.66 1.94
CA VAL A 58 3.48 2.28 1.31
C VAL A 58 3.97 0.90 1.78
N ALA A 59 3.95 0.64 3.10
CA ALA A 59 4.42 -0.60 3.70
C ALA A 59 3.58 -1.83 3.32
N ALA A 60 2.29 -1.64 3.02
CA ALA A 60 1.38 -2.72 2.65
C ALA A 60 1.71 -3.33 1.27
N HIS A 61 2.33 -2.56 0.37
CA HIS A 61 2.68 -3.05 -0.97
C HIS A 61 3.80 -4.10 -0.95
N PHE A 62 4.67 -4.13 0.06
CA PHE A 62 5.83 -5.03 0.10
C PHE A 62 5.45 -6.52 0.08
N ASP A 63 4.40 -6.90 0.80
CA ASP A 63 3.97 -8.31 0.82
C ASP A 63 3.23 -8.69 -0.47
N VAL A 64 2.39 -7.79 -0.98
CA VAL A 64 1.65 -8.03 -2.23
C VAL A 64 2.61 -8.12 -3.41
N THR A 65 3.56 -7.20 -3.53
CA THR A 65 4.58 -7.21 -4.61
C THR A 65 5.48 -8.44 -4.55
N ARG A 66 5.87 -8.90 -3.35
CA ARG A 66 6.57 -10.20 -3.18
C ARG A 66 5.75 -11.34 -3.77
N ASP A 67 4.49 -11.46 -3.39
CA ASP A 67 3.64 -12.57 -3.80
C ASP A 67 3.43 -12.57 -5.32
N PHE A 68 3.27 -11.38 -5.90
CA PHE A 68 3.13 -11.19 -7.35
C PHE A 68 4.41 -11.46 -8.14
N SER A 69 5.58 -11.05 -7.62
CA SER A 69 6.87 -11.37 -8.25
C SER A 69 7.15 -12.88 -8.19
N THR A 70 6.89 -13.52 -7.04
CA THR A 70 7.03 -14.98 -6.87
C THR A 70 6.12 -15.76 -7.83
N ALA A 71 4.91 -15.25 -8.07
CA ALA A 71 3.97 -15.85 -9.00
C ALA A 71 4.26 -15.51 -10.49
N SER A 72 5.39 -14.85 -10.80
CA SER A 72 5.79 -14.45 -12.16
C SER A 72 4.74 -13.59 -12.88
N MET A 73 4.07 -12.71 -12.13
CA MET A 73 3.00 -11.88 -12.66
C MET A 73 3.48 -10.53 -13.23
N ILE A 74 4.70 -10.10 -12.88
CA ILE A 74 5.29 -8.85 -13.40
C ILE A 74 5.57 -9.00 -14.88
N GLY A 75 4.89 -8.22 -15.72
CA GLY A 75 5.03 -8.32 -17.18
C GLY A 75 4.61 -9.71 -17.71
N ALA A 76 3.56 -10.30 -17.14
CA ALA A 76 2.95 -11.51 -17.70
C ALA A 76 2.31 -11.23 -19.07
N LYS A 77 1.93 -12.26 -19.83
CA LYS A 77 1.20 -12.09 -21.09
C LYS A 77 -0.12 -11.38 -20.82
N GLY A 78 -0.37 -10.29 -21.54
CA GLY A 78 -1.53 -9.43 -21.39
C GLY A 78 -2.24 -9.12 -22.69
N LEU A 79 -3.16 -8.16 -22.63
CA LEU A 79 -3.89 -7.66 -23.80
C LEU A 79 -2.91 -7.06 -24.81
N LEU A 80 -2.79 -7.69 -25.99
CA LEU A 80 -1.92 -7.24 -27.09
C LEU A 80 -0.44 -7.01 -26.67
N GLY A 81 0.04 -7.76 -25.67
CA GLY A 81 1.42 -7.63 -25.21
C GLY A 81 1.61 -8.15 -23.79
N LYS A 82 2.01 -7.24 -22.90
CA LYS A 82 2.31 -7.50 -21.49
C LYS A 82 1.22 -6.91 -20.60
N SER A 83 1.01 -7.51 -19.44
CA SER A 83 0.17 -6.98 -18.37
C SER A 83 1.00 -6.71 -17.13
N TRP A 84 0.70 -5.59 -16.46
CA TRP A 84 1.48 -5.09 -15.33
C TRP A 84 0.64 -5.05 -14.04
N PRO A 85 1.12 -5.64 -12.93
CA PRO A 85 0.55 -5.40 -11.61
C PRO A 85 0.67 -3.91 -11.26
N ASP A 86 -0.47 -3.27 -10.97
CA ASP A 86 -0.54 -1.84 -10.66
C ASP A 86 -0.65 -1.62 -9.15
N LEU A 87 0.33 -0.90 -8.59
CA LEU A 87 0.41 -0.51 -7.17
C LEU A 87 -0.37 0.78 -6.88
N ASP A 88 -1.14 1.26 -7.84
CA ASP A 88 -1.84 2.54 -7.83
C ASP A 88 -0.92 3.75 -8.06
N MET A 89 -1.55 4.92 -8.15
CA MET A 89 -0.90 6.21 -8.38
C MET A 89 0.08 6.57 -7.26
N LEU A 90 1.11 7.36 -7.58
CA LEU A 90 2.06 7.92 -6.64
C LEU A 90 1.47 9.18 -5.97
N PRO A 91 1.10 9.15 -4.67
CA PRO A 91 0.50 10.28 -3.97
C PRO A 91 1.62 11.20 -3.46
N LEU A 92 2.29 11.88 -4.39
CA LEU A 92 3.44 12.75 -4.14
C LEU A 92 3.14 14.21 -4.53
N GLY A 93 3.90 15.16 -3.98
CA GLY A 93 3.74 16.58 -4.27
C GLY A 93 2.50 17.20 -3.63
N TRP A 94 1.72 17.94 -4.43
CA TRP A 94 0.55 18.70 -3.96
C TRP A 94 -0.75 17.94 -4.22
N LEU A 95 -1.47 17.57 -3.15
CA LEU A 95 -2.55 16.57 -3.12
C LEU A 95 -3.79 17.10 -2.39
N THR A 96 -4.85 16.31 -2.36
CA THR A 96 -6.00 16.45 -1.44
C THR A 96 -5.97 15.33 -0.40
N ASP A 97 -6.88 15.38 0.58
CA ASP A 97 -7.16 14.22 1.42
C ASP A 97 -7.97 13.14 0.68
N PRO A 98 -7.88 11.86 1.09
CA PRO A 98 -8.62 10.77 0.46
C PRO A 98 -10.11 11.08 0.30
N GLY A 99 -10.67 10.91 -0.90
CA GLY A 99 -12.09 11.17 -1.16
C GLY A 99 -12.50 12.65 -1.19
N SER A 100 -11.54 13.58 -1.18
CA SER A 100 -11.76 14.98 -1.51
C SER A 100 -11.43 15.27 -2.98
N ASN A 101 -12.40 15.85 -3.70
CA ASN A 101 -12.29 16.18 -5.12
C ASN A 101 -11.78 17.60 -5.39
N GLU A 102 -11.99 18.54 -4.45
CA GLU A 102 -11.77 19.98 -4.67
C GLU A 102 -10.87 20.62 -3.59
N GLY A 103 -10.48 19.88 -2.55
CA GLY A 103 -9.65 20.37 -1.45
C GLY A 103 -10.24 20.13 -0.05
N PRO A 104 -9.56 20.56 1.03
CA PRO A 104 -8.36 21.40 1.02
C PRO A 104 -7.16 20.68 0.40
N HIS A 105 -6.34 21.44 -0.31
CA HIS A 105 -5.08 20.90 -0.82
C HIS A 105 -3.96 21.01 0.22
N ARG A 106 -3.04 20.07 0.17
CA ARG A 106 -1.90 19.97 1.08
C ARG A 106 -0.70 19.33 0.38
N SER A 107 0.48 19.48 0.98
CA SER A 107 1.62 18.67 0.59
C SER A 107 1.43 17.21 1.00
N CYS A 108 2.14 16.32 0.30
CA CYS A 108 2.37 14.94 0.68
C CYS A 108 2.91 14.84 2.12
N ASN A 109 2.35 13.92 2.90
CA ASN A 109 2.72 13.62 4.28
C ASN A 109 3.89 12.63 4.38
N LEU A 110 4.26 11.96 3.29
CA LEU A 110 5.45 11.11 3.25
C LEU A 110 6.71 11.96 3.36
N ASN A 111 7.60 11.58 4.26
CA ASN A 111 8.90 12.23 4.35
C ASN A 111 9.80 11.83 3.16
N PRO A 112 10.91 12.54 2.88
CA PRO A 112 11.74 12.26 1.71
C PRO A 112 12.29 10.83 1.61
N ASP A 113 12.59 10.18 2.74
CA ASP A 113 13.05 8.79 2.74
C ASP A 113 11.91 7.84 2.35
N GLU A 114 10.69 8.10 2.80
CA GLU A 114 9.48 7.33 2.44
C GLU A 114 9.11 7.51 0.96
N GLN A 115 9.20 8.73 0.42
CA GLN A 115 8.96 9.00 -1.00
C GLN A 115 9.97 8.24 -1.88
N ARG A 116 11.26 8.25 -1.52
CA ARG A 116 12.30 7.47 -2.22
C ARG A 116 12.04 5.97 -2.15
N THR A 117 11.64 5.48 -0.97
CA THR A 117 11.24 4.09 -0.78
C THR A 117 10.11 3.70 -1.72
N GLN A 118 9.07 4.54 -1.81
CA GLN A 118 7.91 4.30 -2.66
C GLN A 118 8.30 4.23 -4.14
N VAL A 119 8.96 5.26 -4.68
CA VAL A 119 9.34 5.29 -6.10
C VAL A 119 10.32 4.16 -6.43
N THR A 120 11.23 3.82 -5.51
CA THR A 120 12.15 2.67 -5.68
C THR A 120 11.39 1.35 -5.75
N LEU A 121 10.41 1.12 -4.86
CA LEU A 121 9.57 -0.08 -4.91
C LEU A 121 8.75 -0.16 -6.20
N TRP A 122 8.11 0.94 -6.61
CA TRP A 122 7.34 1.00 -7.86
C TRP A 122 8.22 0.68 -9.08
N SER A 123 9.46 1.16 -9.08
CA SER A 123 10.44 0.83 -10.12
C SER A 123 10.77 -0.65 -10.12
N MET A 124 11.18 -1.18 -8.96
CA MET A 124 11.59 -2.57 -8.81
C MET A 124 10.44 -3.54 -9.07
N ALA A 125 9.20 -3.20 -8.75
CA ALA A 125 8.02 -4.00 -9.05
C ALA A 125 7.50 -3.82 -10.49
N LYS A 126 8.09 -2.89 -11.26
CA LYS A 126 7.63 -2.46 -12.59
C LYS A 126 6.15 -2.07 -12.62
N SER A 127 5.70 -1.38 -11.57
CA SER A 127 4.36 -0.79 -11.51
C SER A 127 4.25 0.37 -12.51
N PRO A 128 3.07 0.63 -13.12
CA PRO A 128 2.84 1.85 -13.86
C PRO A 128 3.16 3.10 -13.03
N PHE A 129 3.79 4.10 -13.65
CA PHE A 129 4.06 5.40 -13.02
C PHE A 129 2.96 6.39 -13.37
N MET A 130 1.98 6.51 -12.50
CA MET A 130 0.93 7.53 -12.59
C MET A 130 1.11 8.52 -11.44
N PHE A 131 1.45 9.78 -11.75
CA PHE A 131 1.64 10.80 -10.72
C PHE A 131 0.29 11.38 -10.27
N GLY A 132 0.01 11.33 -8.96
CA GLY A 132 -1.28 11.77 -8.41
C GLY A 132 -1.36 13.24 -8.01
N GLY A 133 -0.22 13.94 -7.91
CA GLY A 133 -0.17 15.34 -7.48
C GLY A 133 -0.35 16.36 -8.60
N ASP A 134 -0.52 17.63 -8.20
CA ASP A 134 -0.50 18.76 -9.13
C ASP A 134 0.93 19.08 -9.61
N VAL A 135 1.22 18.69 -10.85
CA VAL A 135 2.54 18.91 -11.49
C VAL A 135 2.94 20.37 -11.62
N ARG A 136 2.01 21.33 -11.51
CA ARG A 136 2.31 22.77 -11.55
C ARG A 136 2.94 23.26 -10.25
N LYS A 137 2.87 22.46 -9.19
CA LYS A 137 3.39 22.76 -7.84
C LYS A 137 4.45 21.76 -7.39
N LEU A 138 5.12 21.12 -8.34
CA LEU A 138 6.10 20.11 -8.07
C LEU A 138 7.37 20.73 -7.49
N ASP A 139 7.81 20.26 -6.32
CA ASP A 139 9.11 20.63 -5.77
C ASP A 139 10.24 19.82 -6.41
N GLU A 140 11.46 20.34 -6.30
CA GLU A 140 12.66 19.75 -6.92
C GLU A 140 12.97 18.34 -6.37
N SER A 141 12.68 18.07 -5.10
CA SER A 141 12.94 16.75 -4.51
C SER A 141 12.00 15.70 -5.10
N THR A 142 10.71 16.00 -5.21
CA THR A 142 9.75 15.12 -5.87
C THR A 142 10.05 14.99 -7.37
N TYR A 143 10.42 16.08 -8.06
CA TYR A 143 10.85 16.03 -9.47
C TYR A 143 11.97 15.02 -9.67
N ASN A 144 13.08 15.21 -8.95
CA ASN A 144 14.27 14.38 -9.08
C ASN A 144 14.01 12.91 -8.72
N ALA A 145 13.05 12.63 -7.83
CA ALA A 145 12.66 11.26 -7.53
C ALA A 145 11.91 10.60 -8.69
N ILE A 146 10.89 11.27 -9.26
CA ILE A 146 10.05 10.70 -10.33
C ILE A 146 10.71 10.72 -11.71
N THR A 147 11.72 11.56 -11.92
CA THR A 147 12.50 11.63 -13.16
C THR A 147 13.90 11.01 -13.04
N ASN A 148 14.16 10.22 -11.98
CA ASN A 148 15.47 9.58 -11.81
C ASN A 148 15.71 8.58 -12.96
N PRO A 149 16.75 8.77 -13.80
CA PRO A 149 16.95 7.95 -14.99
C PRO A 149 17.21 6.48 -14.65
N THR A 150 17.85 6.18 -13.52
CA THR A 150 18.09 4.80 -13.09
C THR A 150 16.79 4.09 -12.69
N LEU A 151 15.89 4.80 -11.99
CA LEU A 151 14.58 4.25 -11.61
C LEU A 151 13.71 3.98 -12.85
N LEU A 152 13.71 4.91 -13.81
CA LEU A 152 13.00 4.75 -15.08
C LEU A 152 13.58 3.60 -15.92
N GLU A 153 14.91 3.44 -15.95
CA GLU A 153 15.57 2.31 -16.62
C GLU A 153 15.15 0.97 -15.99
N ILE A 154 15.11 0.89 -14.66
CA ILE A 154 14.61 -0.30 -13.94
C ILE A 154 13.14 -0.54 -14.31
N ASN A 155 12.29 0.47 -14.14
CA ASN A 155 10.85 0.33 -14.37
C ASN A 155 10.55 -0.15 -15.80
N TRP A 156 11.24 0.38 -16.80
CA TRP A 156 10.97 0.09 -18.20
C TRP A 156 11.75 -1.12 -18.73
N PHE A 157 13.08 -1.11 -18.61
CA PHE A 157 13.96 -2.04 -19.34
C PHE A 157 14.43 -3.26 -18.53
N SER A 158 14.36 -3.23 -17.19
CA SER A 158 14.87 -4.38 -16.41
C SER A 158 14.01 -5.64 -16.56
N SER A 159 14.62 -6.78 -16.22
CA SER A 159 13.98 -8.10 -16.15
C SER A 159 14.32 -8.80 -14.85
N ASN A 160 13.68 -9.95 -14.57
CA ASN A 160 13.88 -10.76 -13.35
C ASN A 160 13.70 -9.97 -12.03
N ASN A 161 12.80 -8.99 -12.07
CA ASN A 161 12.42 -8.17 -10.94
C ASN A 161 11.73 -9.04 -9.88
N MET A 162 12.37 -9.19 -8.73
CA MET A 162 11.80 -9.95 -7.63
C MET A 162 12.32 -9.53 -6.27
N GLU A 163 11.57 -9.90 -5.23
CA GLU A 163 12.08 -9.84 -3.87
C GLU A 163 13.25 -10.83 -3.69
N PHE A 164 14.32 -10.32 -3.10
CA PHE A 164 15.55 -11.01 -2.78
C PHE A 164 15.63 -11.18 -1.25
N PRO A 165 15.49 -12.38 -0.68
CA PRO A 165 15.36 -12.52 0.78
C PRO A 165 16.70 -12.65 1.54
N TYR A 166 17.84 -12.69 0.85
CA TYR A 166 19.14 -12.98 1.48
C TYR A 166 19.87 -11.70 1.94
N VAL A 167 19.21 -10.95 2.82
CA VAL A 167 19.78 -9.77 3.49
C VAL A 167 19.87 -9.96 5.00
N THR A 168 20.83 -9.27 5.60
CA THR A 168 20.96 -9.17 7.06
C THR A 168 20.80 -7.71 7.50
N GLY A 169 20.00 -7.50 8.54
CA GLY A 169 19.78 -6.19 9.17
C GLY A 169 20.45 -6.13 10.54
N MET A 170 21.41 -5.22 10.71
CA MET A 170 22.03 -4.94 12.00
C MET A 170 21.62 -3.54 12.49
N ARG A 171 21.16 -3.45 13.73
CA ARG A 171 20.81 -2.16 14.34
C ARG A 171 22.08 -1.35 14.57
N VAL A 172 22.05 -0.06 14.22
CA VAL A 172 23.13 0.86 14.58
C VAL A 172 22.94 1.24 16.04
N HIS A 173 23.75 0.67 16.93
CA HIS A 173 23.87 1.15 18.30
C HIS A 173 24.77 2.39 18.31
N ARG A 174 24.31 3.49 18.91
CA ARG A 174 25.22 4.59 19.31
C ARG A 174 26.18 3.99 20.34
N THR A 175 27.47 4.01 20.04
CA THR A 175 28.52 3.44 20.90
C THR A 175 28.60 4.24 22.20
N ASP A 176 28.45 3.55 23.33
CA ASP A 176 29.47 3.56 24.37
C ASP A 176 29.69 2.12 24.86
N GLU A 177 30.98 1.77 24.86
CA GLU A 177 31.66 0.65 25.51
C GLU A 177 31.30 -0.81 25.19
N SER A 178 32.39 -1.56 25.02
CA SER A 178 32.53 -3.00 24.87
C SER A 178 31.48 -3.85 25.58
N HIS A 179 30.89 -4.83 24.89
CA HIS A 179 30.88 -6.23 25.33
C HIS A 179 30.38 -7.20 24.25
N SER A 180 30.98 -8.39 24.30
CA SER A 180 30.90 -9.59 23.47
C SER A 180 29.59 -9.93 22.74
N TYR A 181 29.81 -10.40 21.50
CA TYR A 181 28.96 -11.21 20.64
C TYR A 181 28.08 -12.25 21.36
N GLN A 182 26.77 -12.21 21.10
CA GLN A 182 25.92 -13.41 21.03
C GLN A 182 24.82 -13.21 19.99
N SER A 183 24.88 -14.00 18.91
CA SER A 183 23.79 -14.21 17.96
C SER A 183 22.60 -14.86 18.66
N ARG A 184 21.61 -14.07 19.06
CA ARG A 184 20.33 -14.61 19.55
C ARG A 184 19.37 -14.84 18.39
N ARG A 185 19.12 -16.12 18.10
CA ARG A 185 17.91 -16.55 17.38
C ARG A 185 16.72 -16.18 18.26
N TYR A 186 15.89 -15.25 17.82
CA TYR A 186 14.64 -14.97 18.52
C TYR A 186 13.63 -16.06 18.15
N ALA A 187 13.40 -16.98 19.08
CA ALA A 187 12.14 -17.71 19.14
C ALA A 187 11.05 -16.69 19.50
N ILE A 188 10.06 -16.54 18.62
CA ILE A 188 8.93 -15.66 18.83
C ILE A 188 8.00 -16.37 19.83
N ASP A 189 8.01 -15.96 21.09
CA ASP A 189 6.97 -16.32 22.05
C ASP A 189 5.76 -15.41 21.79
N VAL A 190 4.81 -15.91 21.01
CA VAL A 190 3.60 -15.19 20.60
C VAL A 190 2.56 -15.30 21.71
N ARG A 191 2.39 -14.25 22.52
CA ARG A 191 1.11 -14.01 23.19
C ARG A 191 0.17 -13.33 22.21
N THR A 192 -0.69 -14.10 21.54
CA THR A 192 -1.76 -13.57 20.69
C THR A 192 -2.85 -12.93 21.55
N SER A 193 -3.02 -11.60 21.46
CA SER A 193 -4.28 -10.96 21.84
C SER A 193 -5.13 -10.74 20.59
N ASP A 194 -6.23 -11.49 20.45
CA ASP A 194 -7.22 -11.27 19.40
C ASP A 194 -7.90 -9.91 19.62
N THR A 195 -7.73 -8.95 18.69
CA THR A 195 -8.43 -7.65 18.75
C THR A 195 -9.35 -7.54 17.52
N GLN A 196 -10.63 -7.19 17.69
CA GLN A 196 -11.57 -6.98 16.58
C GLN A 196 -11.36 -5.60 15.97
N GLY A 197 -11.17 -5.50 14.64
CA GLY A 197 -10.96 -4.24 13.91
C GLY A 197 -11.94 -4.05 12.76
N LEU A 198 -12.22 -2.78 12.43
CA LEU A 198 -13.02 -2.38 11.27
C LEU A 198 -12.22 -2.57 9.98
N ALA A 199 -12.84 -3.15 8.95
CA ALA A 199 -12.28 -3.35 7.63
C ALA A 199 -13.35 -3.11 6.55
N LEU A 200 -12.93 -3.02 5.28
CA LEU A 200 -13.82 -2.90 4.12
C LEU A 200 -13.85 -4.20 3.31
N THR A 201 -15.03 -4.53 2.78
CA THR A 201 -15.26 -5.71 1.93
C THR A 201 -16.35 -5.42 0.90
N THR A 202 -16.52 -6.27 -0.10
CA THR A 202 -17.63 -6.16 -1.05
C THR A 202 -18.97 -6.31 -0.35
N CYS A 203 -19.95 -5.47 -0.68
CA CYS A 203 -21.27 -5.50 -0.03
C CYS A 203 -22.08 -6.79 -0.25
N SER A 204 -21.72 -7.59 -1.25
CA SER A 204 -22.27 -8.93 -1.48
C SER A 204 -21.72 -10.00 -0.53
N ASN A 205 -20.69 -9.69 0.24
CA ASN A 205 -20.10 -10.62 1.20
C ASN A 205 -21.01 -10.74 2.44
N SER A 206 -21.35 -11.98 2.82
CA SER A 206 -22.19 -12.26 3.99
C SER A 206 -21.56 -11.84 5.33
N GLU A 207 -20.23 -11.64 5.35
CA GLU A 207 -19.49 -11.06 6.46
C GLU A 207 -19.79 -9.57 6.65
N ALA A 208 -20.22 -8.84 5.62
CA ALA A 208 -20.55 -7.41 5.71
C ALA A 208 -21.92 -7.12 6.36
N ILE A 209 -22.72 -8.17 6.54
CA ILE A 209 -24.08 -8.09 7.08
C ILE A 209 -24.01 -8.26 8.60
N GLY A 210 -24.26 -7.17 9.32
CA GLY A 210 -24.21 -7.15 10.78
C GLY A 210 -24.45 -5.80 11.44
N TRP A 211 -24.60 -4.72 10.67
CA TRP A 211 -24.87 -3.39 11.21
C TRP A 211 -26.36 -3.18 11.47
N SER A 212 -26.68 -2.53 12.58
CA SER A 212 -28.05 -2.15 12.91
C SER A 212 -28.10 -0.88 13.74
N THR A 213 -29.23 -0.20 13.71
CA THR A 213 -29.47 0.98 14.53
C THR A 213 -29.92 0.60 15.93
N GLU A 214 -29.38 1.28 16.93
CA GLU A 214 -29.81 1.19 18.32
C GLU A 214 -30.11 2.62 18.81
N ALA A 215 -31.36 2.86 19.22
CA ALA A 215 -31.78 4.13 19.82
C ALA A 215 -31.42 4.13 21.30
N LEU A 216 -30.79 5.20 21.78
CA LEU A 216 -30.45 5.35 23.20
C LEU A 216 -31.35 6.34 23.93
N ASP A 217 -31.77 7.43 23.27
CA ASP A 217 -32.77 8.43 23.70
C ASP A 217 -33.21 9.28 22.48
N GLU A 218 -34.23 10.15 22.64
CA GLU A 218 -34.89 10.94 21.59
C GLU A 218 -33.96 11.80 20.70
N GLU A 219 -32.70 12.02 21.09
CA GLU A 219 -31.72 12.84 20.36
C GLU A 219 -30.49 12.07 19.82
N PHE A 220 -30.30 10.79 20.15
CA PHE A 220 -29.06 10.07 19.81
C PHE A 220 -29.29 8.63 19.33
N GLU A 221 -29.13 8.42 18.02
CA GLU A 221 -29.10 7.10 17.40
C GLU A 221 -27.65 6.61 17.22
N LYS A 222 -27.40 5.34 17.54
CA LYS A 222 -26.14 4.65 17.24
C LYS A 222 -26.32 3.64 16.12
N ILE A 223 -25.25 3.41 15.36
CA ILE A 223 -25.11 2.25 14.49
C ILE A 223 -24.10 1.31 15.13
N CYS A 224 -24.51 0.07 15.38
CA CYS A 224 -23.73 -0.93 16.10
C CYS A 224 -23.56 -2.21 15.28
N TRP A 225 -22.39 -2.81 15.39
CA TRP A 225 -22.10 -4.13 14.83
C TRP A 225 -22.60 -5.24 15.75
N LYS A 226 -23.56 -6.04 15.25
CA LYS A 226 -24.08 -7.23 15.92
C LYS A 226 -23.32 -8.46 15.44
N GLU A 227 -22.40 -8.94 16.27
CA GLU A 227 -21.61 -10.13 15.96
C GLU A 227 -22.51 -11.39 15.92
N LYS A 228 -22.36 -12.23 14.88
CA LYS A 228 -23.11 -13.49 14.72
C LYS A 228 -22.75 -14.55 15.78
N PHE A 229 -21.63 -14.38 16.50
CA PHE A 229 -21.18 -15.30 17.55
C PHE A 229 -20.77 -14.53 18.81
N LYS A 230 -21.61 -14.55 19.85
CA LYS A 230 -21.30 -13.99 21.17
C LYS A 230 -20.06 -14.66 21.79
N ARG A 231 -18.90 -14.00 21.81
CA ARG A 231 -17.95 -14.19 22.92
C ARG A 231 -18.50 -13.39 24.11
N LYS A 232 -18.78 -14.08 25.22
CA LYS A 232 -19.67 -13.63 26.32
C LYS A 232 -19.34 -12.28 27.01
N ASN A 233 -18.24 -11.58 26.70
CA ASN A 233 -17.77 -10.41 27.46
C ASN A 233 -17.22 -9.22 26.63
N GLN A 234 -17.57 -9.06 25.35
CA GLN A 234 -17.16 -7.87 24.57
C GLN A 234 -18.37 -7.00 24.18
N ALA A 235 -18.27 -5.69 24.44
CA ALA A 235 -19.26 -4.71 24.02
C ALA A 235 -19.22 -4.54 22.49
N PRO A 236 -20.38 -4.38 21.82
CA PRO A 236 -20.42 -4.20 20.37
C PRO A 236 -19.72 -2.90 19.97
N PHE A 237 -19.04 -2.92 18.82
CA PHE A 237 -18.49 -1.72 18.22
C PHE A 237 -19.65 -0.84 17.71
N CYS A 238 -19.72 0.40 18.19
CA CYS A 238 -20.80 1.33 17.89
C CYS A 238 -20.25 2.71 17.51
N VAL A 239 -21.00 3.43 16.68
CA VAL A 239 -20.72 4.81 16.27
C VAL A 239 -22.00 5.63 16.33
N TYR A 240 -21.91 6.91 16.67
CA TYR A 240 -23.08 7.79 16.73
C TYR A 240 -23.44 8.27 15.33
N LYS A 241 -24.74 8.38 15.03
CA LYS A 241 -25.18 9.12 13.87
C LYS A 241 -24.96 10.61 14.13
N GLY A 242 -24.24 11.27 13.24
CA GLY A 242 -24.07 12.72 13.23
C GLY A 242 -25.03 13.34 12.23
N GLU A 243 -25.96 14.16 12.72
CA GLU A 243 -26.74 15.05 11.86
C GLU A 243 -25.92 16.31 11.52
N PRO A 244 -26.15 16.92 10.35
CA PRO A 244 -25.42 18.11 9.93
C PRO A 244 -25.82 19.34 10.76
N LEU A 245 -24.84 19.94 11.46
CA LEU A 245 -24.96 21.31 11.98
C LEU A 245 -24.47 22.27 10.89
N LEU A 246 -25.35 22.66 9.96
CA LEU A 246 -25.04 23.60 8.88
C LEU A 246 -25.91 24.87 8.98
N ALA A 247 -25.37 25.98 8.49
CA ALA A 247 -26.16 27.18 8.21
C ALA A 247 -27.16 26.90 7.06
N SER A 248 -28.29 27.62 7.07
CA SER A 248 -29.44 27.50 6.13
C SER A 248 -29.05 27.22 4.67
N ASP A 249 -28.08 27.96 4.14
CA ASP A 249 -27.84 28.02 2.70
C ASP A 249 -26.90 26.90 2.20
N GLU A 250 -25.97 26.44 3.05
CA GLU A 250 -25.12 25.27 2.77
C GLU A 250 -25.92 23.95 2.91
N MET A 251 -26.98 23.95 3.72
CA MET A 251 -27.82 22.79 3.97
C MET A 251 -28.68 22.39 2.76
N MET A 252 -29.07 23.34 1.90
CA MET A 252 -29.88 23.07 0.70
C MET A 252 -29.09 22.30 -0.37
N THR A 253 -27.88 22.77 -0.69
CA THR A 253 -26.96 22.11 -1.63
C THR A 253 -26.52 20.74 -1.10
N TYR A 254 -26.33 20.62 0.21
CA TYR A 254 -25.97 19.37 0.89
C TYR A 254 -27.09 18.32 0.85
N LYS A 255 -28.33 18.69 1.18
CA LYS A 255 -29.49 17.78 1.15
C LYS A 255 -29.74 17.21 -0.25
N GLN A 256 -29.46 17.98 -1.30
CA GLN A 256 -29.54 17.48 -2.69
C GLN A 256 -28.42 16.49 -3.04
N LYS A 257 -27.19 16.71 -2.55
CA LYS A 257 -26.01 15.90 -2.93
C LYS A 257 -25.83 14.61 -2.09
N TYR A 258 -26.32 14.58 -0.86
CA TYR A 258 -26.05 13.50 0.11
C TYR A 258 -27.32 12.89 0.74
N GLN A 259 -28.44 12.93 0.03
CA GLN A 259 -29.70 12.33 0.49
C GLN A 259 -29.52 10.86 0.90
N GLY A 260 -29.86 10.52 2.14
CA GLY A 260 -29.72 9.16 2.70
C GLY A 260 -28.33 8.81 3.27
N LYS A 261 -27.32 9.67 3.09
CA LYS A 261 -25.97 9.47 3.64
C LYS A 261 -25.81 10.15 4.99
N LEU A 262 -25.07 9.50 5.88
CA LEU A 262 -24.87 9.87 7.28
C LEU A 262 -23.37 10.02 7.58
N ARG A 263 -23.03 10.93 8.49
CA ARG A 263 -21.72 10.95 9.13
C ARG A 263 -21.78 10.08 10.39
N LEU A 264 -20.71 9.34 10.64
CA LEU A 264 -20.62 8.45 11.80
C LEU A 264 -19.56 8.98 12.76
N LEU A 265 -20.00 9.44 13.93
CA LEU A 265 -19.15 10.09 14.93
C LEU A 265 -18.57 9.06 15.91
N SER A 266 -17.35 9.34 16.39
CA SER A 266 -16.73 8.52 17.43
C SER A 266 -17.53 8.58 18.73
N THR A 267 -17.52 7.48 19.49
CA THR A 267 -18.18 7.42 20.81
C THR A 267 -17.49 8.30 21.85
N ASP A 268 -16.18 8.50 21.69
CA ASP A 268 -15.33 9.16 22.69
C ASP A 268 -15.11 10.64 22.35
N ARG A 269 -15.23 11.01 21.07
CA ARG A 269 -14.94 12.35 20.53
C ARG A 269 -15.90 12.73 19.41
N ARG A 270 -16.88 13.57 19.72
CA ARG A 270 -17.95 13.96 18.76
C ARG A 270 -17.46 14.85 17.61
N ASP A 271 -16.26 15.40 17.68
CA ASP A 271 -15.59 16.16 16.63
C ASP A 271 -14.87 15.27 15.59
N PHE A 272 -14.88 13.95 15.79
CA PHE A 272 -14.18 12.98 14.97
C PHE A 272 -15.16 12.04 14.24
N CYS A 273 -14.95 11.87 12.94
CA CYS A 273 -15.81 11.13 12.04
C CYS A 273 -15.09 9.90 11.49
N LEU A 274 -15.85 8.81 11.35
CA LEU A 274 -15.38 7.58 10.76
C LEU A 274 -15.17 7.81 9.27
N GLY A 275 -13.91 7.77 8.85
CA GLY A 275 -13.53 7.68 7.45
C GLY A 275 -13.44 6.22 7.01
N ALA A 276 -13.46 6.01 5.71
CA ALA A 276 -12.94 4.80 5.10
C ALA A 276 -12.11 5.20 3.89
N SER A 277 -10.79 5.01 3.99
CA SER A 277 -9.94 4.88 2.82
C SER A 277 -9.89 3.40 2.43
N SER A 278 -9.86 3.10 1.13
CA SER A 278 -9.90 1.73 0.61
C SER A 278 -8.67 0.87 0.99
N ASN A 279 -7.69 1.44 1.69
CA ASN A 279 -6.53 0.77 2.29
C ASN A 279 -6.49 0.74 3.84
N GLU A 280 -7.54 1.14 4.57
CA GLU A 280 -7.50 1.15 6.04
C GLU A 280 -7.68 -0.25 6.69
N ARG A 281 -6.57 -1.01 6.81
CA ARG A 281 -6.38 -2.04 7.85
C ARG A 281 -5.80 -1.48 9.16
N LEU A 282 -6.68 -0.98 10.04
CA LEU A 282 -6.32 -0.32 11.31
C LEU A 282 -5.29 -1.08 12.17
N THR A 283 -4.33 -0.39 12.81
CA THR A 283 -3.42 -1.01 13.82
C THR A 283 -4.18 -1.35 15.11
N ALA A 284 -3.70 -2.24 15.99
CA ALA A 284 -4.40 -2.56 17.26
C ALA A 284 -4.74 -1.34 18.15
N LYS A 285 -4.03 -0.22 18.00
CA LYS A 285 -4.27 1.05 18.71
C LYS A 285 -5.30 1.95 18.00
N GLU A 286 -5.33 1.93 16.67
CA GLU A 286 -6.34 2.60 15.83
C GLU A 286 -7.63 1.78 15.75
N ILE A 287 -7.55 0.45 15.84
CA ILE A 287 -8.67 -0.49 16.00
C ILE A 287 -9.45 -0.19 17.28
N LYS A 288 -8.74 0.12 18.37
CA LYS A 288 -9.35 0.53 19.64
C LYS A 288 -10.08 1.87 19.53
N ARG A 289 -9.76 2.70 18.53
CA ARG A 289 -10.34 4.03 18.35
C ARG A 289 -11.29 4.14 17.16
N GLY A 290 -11.14 3.31 16.12
CA GLY A 290 -11.67 3.41 14.74
C GLY A 290 -10.85 4.34 13.83
N ALA A 291 -11.09 4.29 12.50
CA ALA A 291 -10.52 5.17 11.47
C ALA A 291 -11.05 6.61 11.57
N PHE A 292 -10.88 7.23 12.73
CA PHE A 292 -11.49 8.52 13.01
C PHE A 292 -10.52 9.65 12.73
N SER A 293 -10.97 10.60 11.91
CA SER A 293 -10.30 11.86 11.63
C SER A 293 -11.23 13.03 12.00
N PRO A 294 -10.72 14.27 12.14
CA PRO A 294 -11.58 15.43 12.31
C PRO A 294 -12.68 15.43 11.26
N CYS A 295 -13.90 15.68 11.70
CA CYS A 295 -15.05 15.63 10.82
C CYS A 295 -14.96 16.67 9.70
N ARG A 296 -15.12 16.21 8.46
CA ARG A 296 -15.12 17.01 7.23
C ARG A 296 -16.26 16.57 6.31
N TRP A 297 -16.59 17.43 5.35
CA TRP A 297 -17.64 17.17 4.36
C TRP A 297 -17.09 16.45 3.12
N GLU A 298 -16.43 15.31 3.34
CA GLU A 298 -15.74 14.53 2.31
C GLU A 298 -16.42 13.17 2.09
N THR A 299 -16.38 12.66 0.85
CA THR A 299 -17.14 11.44 0.47
C THR A 299 -16.70 10.18 1.21
N ASN A 300 -15.44 10.13 1.66
CA ASN A 300 -14.86 9.05 2.45
C ASN A 300 -15.39 8.98 3.89
N GLN A 301 -15.97 10.07 4.42
CA GLN A 301 -16.61 10.11 5.74
C GLN A 301 -18.15 9.98 5.67
N MET A 302 -18.69 9.80 4.47
CA MET A 302 -20.12 9.60 4.24
C MET A 302 -20.44 8.11 4.19
N TRP A 303 -21.47 7.69 4.93
CA TRP A 303 -21.87 6.29 5.02
C TRP A 303 -23.36 6.13 4.79
N GLU A 304 -23.76 4.98 4.25
CA GLU A 304 -25.16 4.63 4.01
C GLU A 304 -25.44 3.26 4.66
N LEU A 305 -26.42 3.21 5.57
CA LEU A 305 -26.86 1.96 6.17
C LEU A 305 -28.00 1.38 5.34
N ASN A 306 -27.77 0.25 4.71
CA ASN A 306 -28.78 -0.45 3.94
C ASN A 306 -29.72 -1.26 4.84
N PRO A 307 -30.98 -1.48 4.42
CA PRO A 307 -31.94 -2.32 5.16
C PRO A 307 -31.48 -3.76 5.39
N ASN A 308 -30.59 -4.28 4.52
CA ASN A 308 -30.02 -5.62 4.65
C ASN A 308 -28.93 -5.73 5.73
N GLY A 309 -28.64 -4.66 6.49
CA GLY A 309 -27.65 -4.65 7.56
C GLY A 309 -26.21 -4.45 7.10
N THR A 310 -26.00 -3.95 5.87
CA THR A 310 -24.69 -3.54 5.37
C THR A 310 -24.50 -2.04 5.50
N LEU A 311 -23.27 -1.60 5.81
CA LEU A 311 -22.92 -0.20 5.97
C LEU A 311 -21.92 0.20 4.89
N VAL A 312 -22.39 0.92 3.87
CA VAL A 312 -21.65 1.27 2.65
C VAL A 312 -20.92 2.58 2.84
N ASN A 313 -19.66 2.63 2.42
CA ASN A 313 -18.90 3.88 2.36
C ASN A 313 -19.15 4.61 1.04
N GLY A 314 -19.39 5.92 1.11
CA GLY A 314 -19.77 6.76 -0.02
C GLY A 314 -18.66 7.06 -1.02
N TYR A 315 -17.39 6.82 -0.66
CA TYR A 315 -16.23 6.98 -1.55
C TYR A 315 -15.86 5.64 -2.22
N SER A 316 -15.56 4.62 -1.42
CA SER A 316 -15.11 3.32 -1.94
C SER A 316 -16.23 2.45 -2.53
N GLY A 317 -17.49 2.70 -2.16
CA GLY A 317 -18.62 1.81 -2.47
C GLY A 317 -18.54 0.45 -1.77
N LEU A 318 -17.55 0.24 -0.89
CA LEU A 318 -17.36 -0.98 -0.11
C LEU A 318 -18.15 -0.91 1.20
N CYS A 319 -18.45 -2.08 1.74
CA CYS A 319 -19.16 -2.21 3.01
C CYS A 319 -18.20 -2.46 4.18
N ALA A 320 -18.48 -1.81 5.30
CA ALA A 320 -17.75 -2.03 6.54
C ALA A 320 -18.07 -3.41 7.13
N THR A 321 -17.05 -4.07 7.67
CA THR A 321 -17.13 -5.36 8.36
C THR A 321 -16.18 -5.36 9.56
N MET A 322 -16.51 -6.10 10.61
CA MET A 322 -15.57 -6.34 11.71
C MET A 322 -14.81 -7.65 11.48
N LYS A 323 -13.48 -7.60 11.54
CA LYS A 323 -12.62 -8.80 11.44
C LYS A 323 -11.81 -8.98 12.72
N SER A 324 -11.59 -10.24 13.12
CA SER A 324 -10.60 -10.55 14.14
C SER A 324 -9.22 -10.30 13.57
N VAL A 325 -8.60 -9.22 14.02
CA VAL A 325 -7.23 -8.89 13.66
C VAL A 325 -6.35 -9.70 14.59
N LYS A 326 -5.84 -10.84 14.08
CA LYS A 326 -4.55 -11.35 14.54
C LYS A 326 -3.60 -10.18 14.33
N ALA A 327 -2.87 -9.76 15.37
CA ALA A 327 -1.87 -8.69 15.27
C ALA A 327 -1.12 -8.86 13.95
N GLU A 328 -1.39 -7.96 13.00
CA GLU A 328 -0.78 -8.09 11.68
C GLU A 328 0.71 -8.08 11.93
N VAL A 329 1.38 -9.07 11.34
CA VAL A 329 2.81 -9.02 11.12
C VAL A 329 2.98 -7.84 10.17
N SER A 330 3.06 -6.63 10.74
CA SER A 330 3.61 -5.46 10.07
C SER A 330 4.84 -5.96 9.34
N SER A 331 4.97 -5.62 8.06
CA SER A 331 6.12 -5.89 7.20
C SER A 331 7.36 -5.21 7.83
N VAL A 332 7.79 -5.70 8.98
CA VAL A 332 8.86 -5.16 9.80
C VAL A 332 10.11 -5.91 9.44
N GLY A 333 11.21 -5.18 9.49
CA GLY A 333 12.51 -5.71 9.16
C GLY A 333 13.04 -5.09 7.88
N THR A 334 13.97 -5.81 7.31
CA THR A 334 14.72 -5.39 6.13
C THR A 334 14.23 -6.21 4.95
N ARG A 335 13.81 -5.54 3.89
CA ARG A 335 13.43 -6.17 2.62
C ARG A 335 14.44 -5.80 1.56
N SER A 336 14.49 -6.57 0.49
CA SER A 336 15.33 -6.24 -0.64
C SER A 336 14.76 -6.76 -1.94
N TRP A 337 15.05 -6.06 -3.02
CA TRP A 337 14.68 -6.43 -4.36
C TRP A 337 15.91 -6.51 -5.26
N ILE A 338 15.81 -7.34 -6.28
CA ILE A 338 16.85 -7.50 -7.29
C ILE A 338 16.23 -7.50 -8.69
N ALA A 339 16.96 -6.96 -9.66
CA ALA A 339 16.59 -6.98 -11.06
C ALA A 339 17.84 -6.99 -11.96
N THR A 340 17.67 -7.46 -13.20
CA THR A 340 18.71 -7.47 -14.23
C THR A 340 18.47 -6.32 -15.22
N GLY A 341 19.47 -5.48 -15.40
CA GLY A 341 19.49 -4.41 -16.40
C GLY A 341 19.65 -4.90 -17.83
N SER A 342 19.30 -4.04 -18.77
CA SER A 342 19.32 -4.32 -20.21
C SER A 342 20.73 -4.56 -20.76
N ARG A 343 21.77 -4.04 -20.09
CA ARG A 343 23.18 -4.19 -20.48
C ARG A 343 23.95 -5.13 -19.56
N GLY A 344 23.24 -5.89 -18.71
CA GLY A 344 23.82 -6.86 -17.79
C GLY A 344 24.09 -6.34 -16.38
N GLU A 345 23.77 -5.07 -16.09
CA GLU A 345 23.86 -4.52 -14.74
C GLU A 345 22.95 -5.29 -13.77
N ILE A 346 23.32 -5.32 -12.49
CA ILE A 346 22.50 -5.87 -11.43
C ILE A 346 22.01 -4.72 -10.56
N TYR A 347 20.69 -4.56 -10.49
CA TYR A 347 20.06 -3.62 -9.57
C TYR A 347 19.73 -4.31 -8.27
N VAL A 348 20.14 -3.74 -7.14
CA VAL A 348 19.78 -4.24 -5.81
C VAL A 348 19.20 -3.09 -4.99
N ALA A 349 17.98 -3.24 -4.50
CA ALA A 349 17.36 -2.27 -3.60
C ALA A 349 17.27 -2.85 -2.18
N PHE A 350 17.70 -2.09 -1.18
CA PHE A 350 17.48 -2.37 0.24
C PHE A 350 16.40 -1.45 0.78
N PHE A 351 15.48 -2.00 1.57
CA PHE A 351 14.39 -1.27 2.20
C PHE A 351 14.40 -1.50 3.70
N ASN A 352 14.44 -0.43 4.47
CA ASN A 352 14.37 -0.51 5.92
C ASN A 352 12.95 -0.18 6.40
N LEU A 353 12.13 -1.21 6.59
CA LEU A 353 10.77 -1.03 7.06
C LEU A 353 10.66 -0.84 8.58
N ASN A 354 11.81 -0.80 9.27
CA ASN A 354 11.86 -0.52 10.70
C ASN A 354 11.76 0.98 10.99
N THR A 355 11.29 1.29 12.19
CA THR A 355 11.23 2.66 12.74
C THR A 355 12.60 3.22 13.17
N ARG A 356 13.68 2.47 12.97
CA ARG A 356 15.05 2.85 13.35
C ARG A 356 15.99 2.60 12.19
N LYS A 357 17.05 3.40 12.13
CA LYS A 357 18.16 3.24 11.19
C LYS A 357 18.79 1.85 11.32
N THR A 358 18.96 1.16 10.20
CA THR A 358 19.43 -0.23 10.13
C THR A 358 20.52 -0.35 9.07
N VAL A 359 21.62 -1.02 9.40
CA VAL A 359 22.62 -1.43 8.41
C VAL A 359 22.11 -2.68 7.74
N ILE A 360 21.85 -2.59 6.44
CA ILE A 360 21.38 -3.70 5.62
C ILE A 360 22.55 -4.18 4.78
N SER A 361 22.81 -5.48 4.75
CA SER A 361 23.87 -6.06 3.93
C SER A 361 23.46 -7.35 3.22
N ALA A 362 24.00 -7.57 2.03
CA ALA A 362 23.84 -8.78 1.22
C ALA A 362 25.20 -9.27 0.75
N LYS A 363 25.40 -10.59 0.72
CA LYS A 363 26.62 -11.18 0.14
C LYS A 363 26.50 -11.20 -1.38
N ILE A 364 27.59 -10.93 -2.07
CA ILE A 364 27.64 -11.00 -3.55
C ILE A 364 27.29 -12.41 -4.03
N SER A 365 27.77 -13.45 -3.33
CA SER A 365 27.45 -14.85 -3.62
C SER A 365 25.96 -15.18 -3.52
N ASP A 366 25.19 -14.45 -2.72
CA ASP A 366 23.76 -14.68 -2.56
C ASP A 366 22.96 -14.08 -3.72
N LEU A 367 23.45 -13.00 -4.35
CA LEU A 367 22.82 -12.38 -5.53
C LEU A 367 22.61 -13.40 -6.67
N ALA A 368 23.58 -14.33 -6.84
CA ALA A 368 23.53 -15.41 -7.82
C ALA A 368 22.27 -16.28 -7.70
N LYS A 369 21.73 -16.45 -6.49
CA LYS A 369 20.57 -17.29 -6.23
C LYS A 369 19.28 -16.73 -6.82
N ALA A 370 19.21 -15.41 -6.98
CA ALA A 370 18.07 -14.74 -7.60
C ALA A 370 18.28 -14.45 -9.09
N LEU A 371 19.50 -14.62 -9.60
CA LEU A 371 19.89 -14.38 -10.99
C LEU A 371 20.47 -15.66 -11.62
N PRO A 372 19.66 -16.71 -11.85
CA PRO A 372 20.14 -18.03 -12.27
C PRO A 372 20.89 -18.03 -13.61
N SER A 373 20.68 -17.02 -14.45
CA SER A 373 21.36 -16.86 -15.74
C SER A 373 22.77 -16.25 -15.63
N GLN A 374 23.16 -15.72 -14.47
CA GLN A 374 24.45 -15.07 -14.25
C GLN A 374 25.33 -15.92 -13.31
N THR A 375 26.49 -16.35 -13.81
CA THR A 375 27.46 -17.07 -12.97
C THR A 375 28.28 -16.08 -12.15
N LEU A 376 27.86 -15.83 -10.91
CA LEU A 376 28.55 -14.89 -10.00
C LEU A 376 29.52 -15.59 -9.01
N ASN A 377 29.87 -16.86 -9.26
CA ASN A 377 30.76 -17.61 -8.38
C ASN A 377 32.20 -17.06 -8.45
N GLY A 378 32.64 -16.40 -7.37
CA GLY A 378 33.95 -15.75 -7.30
C GLY A 378 34.01 -14.37 -7.97
N ALA A 379 32.86 -13.87 -8.45
CA ALA A 379 32.76 -12.59 -9.14
C ALA A 379 33.08 -11.44 -8.18
N SER A 380 33.72 -10.41 -8.72
CA SER A 380 33.85 -9.11 -8.04
C SER A 380 32.86 -8.14 -8.63
N CYS A 381 32.15 -7.43 -7.77
CA CYS A 381 31.21 -6.40 -8.17
C CYS A 381 31.75 -5.02 -7.79
N GLU A 382 31.57 -4.07 -8.68
CA GLU A 382 31.72 -2.64 -8.42
C GLU A 382 30.43 -1.92 -8.79
N GLY A 383 30.24 -0.70 -8.31
CA GLY A 383 29.03 0.03 -8.62
C GLY A 383 28.86 1.33 -7.87
N ARG A 384 27.63 1.80 -7.80
CA ARG A 384 27.26 3.04 -7.10
C ARG A 384 25.91 2.88 -6.42
N GLU A 385 25.75 3.52 -5.27
CA GLU A 385 24.44 3.73 -4.66
C GLU A 385 23.81 5.03 -5.20
N VAL A 386 22.61 4.90 -5.76
CA VAL A 386 21.94 5.88 -6.61
C VAL A 386 21.54 7.13 -5.84
N TRP A 387 21.01 7.00 -4.63
CA TRP A 387 20.47 8.15 -3.90
C TRP A 387 21.53 9.01 -3.23
N SER A 388 22.62 8.41 -2.75
CA SER A 388 23.76 9.10 -2.14
C SER A 388 24.86 9.45 -3.13
N GLY A 389 24.86 8.84 -4.32
CA GLY A 389 25.94 8.95 -5.31
C GLY A 389 27.24 8.27 -4.88
N LYS A 390 27.24 7.53 -3.76
CA LYS A 390 28.44 6.91 -3.19
C LYS A 390 28.85 5.70 -4.02
N ASP A 391 30.10 5.69 -4.47
CA ASP A 391 30.67 4.55 -5.18
C ASP A 391 30.92 3.37 -4.22
N ILE A 392 30.58 2.18 -4.69
CA ILE A 392 30.94 0.90 -4.10
C ILE A 392 32.19 0.43 -4.83
N GLY A 393 33.33 0.56 -4.17
CA GLY A 393 34.58 0.00 -4.66
C GLY A 393 34.47 -1.52 -4.85
N LEU A 394 35.38 -2.07 -5.65
CA LEU A 394 35.41 -3.48 -6.01
C LEU A 394 35.31 -4.38 -4.76
N THR A 395 34.24 -5.17 -4.65
CA THR A 395 33.98 -6.07 -3.53
C THR A 395 33.63 -7.47 -4.02
N LYS A 396 34.18 -8.48 -3.34
CA LYS A 396 33.85 -9.91 -3.55
C LYS A 396 32.98 -10.49 -2.43
N GLN A 397 32.80 -9.74 -1.34
CA GLN A 397 32.22 -10.26 -0.12
C GLN A 397 30.75 -9.87 0.00
N SER A 398 30.49 -8.57 0.18
CA SER A 398 29.16 -8.05 0.42
C SER A 398 29.03 -6.59 0.01
N ILE A 399 27.79 -6.18 -0.19
CA ILE A 399 27.36 -4.78 -0.21
C ILE A 399 26.61 -4.48 1.08
N SER A 400 26.82 -3.27 1.62
CA SER A 400 26.25 -2.86 2.91
C SER A 400 25.99 -1.36 2.95
N MET A 401 24.86 -0.94 3.52
CA MET A 401 24.52 0.47 3.67
C MET A 401 23.69 0.69 4.94
N ALA A 402 23.94 1.81 5.62
CA ALA A 402 23.11 2.26 6.73
C ALA A 402 21.89 3.02 6.19
N VAL A 403 20.72 2.39 6.26
CA VAL A 403 19.47 2.91 5.71
C VAL A 403 18.63 3.50 6.84
N ASN A 404 18.15 4.75 6.69
CA ASN A 404 17.31 5.43 7.67
C ASN A 404 15.98 4.69 7.89
N ALA A 405 15.24 5.04 8.96
CA ALA A 405 13.92 4.49 9.19
C ALA A 405 13.01 4.77 7.99
N HIS A 406 12.32 3.75 7.49
CA HIS A 406 11.42 3.81 6.33
C HIS A 406 12.10 4.22 5.01
N GLY A 407 13.43 4.30 4.99
CA GLY A 407 14.21 4.65 3.81
C GLY A 407 14.63 3.45 2.98
N CYS A 408 15.27 3.74 1.85
CA CYS A 408 15.85 2.76 0.95
C CYS A 408 17.29 3.11 0.55
N ALA A 409 17.99 2.12 -0.01
CA ALA A 409 19.22 2.31 -0.78
C ALA A 409 19.10 1.51 -2.08
N LEU A 410 19.57 2.07 -3.20
CA LEU A 410 19.50 1.42 -4.51
C LEU A 410 20.89 1.36 -5.13
N PHE A 411 21.37 0.16 -5.43
CA PHE A 411 22.67 -0.08 -6.02
C PHE A 411 22.54 -0.45 -7.49
N VAL A 412 23.44 0.10 -8.31
CA VAL A 412 23.72 -0.39 -9.66
C VAL A 412 25.08 -1.07 -9.61
N LEU A 413 25.12 -2.38 -9.87
CA LEU A 413 26.34 -3.18 -9.79
C LEU A 413 26.71 -3.74 -11.16
N ASN A 414 28.00 -3.73 -11.46
CA ASN A 414 28.61 -4.48 -12.54
C ASN A 414 29.50 -5.55 -11.92
N CYS A 415 29.24 -6.81 -12.25
CA CYS A 415 29.96 -7.95 -11.69
C CYS A 415 30.73 -8.68 -12.79
N HIS A 416 31.98 -9.02 -12.51
CA HIS A 416 32.93 -9.65 -13.43
C HIS A 416 33.54 -10.92 -12.86
#